data_AF-A0A954I2B7-F1
#
_entry.id   AF-A0A954I2B7-F1
#
_cell.length_a   1.000
_cell.length_b   1.000
_cell.length_c   1.000
_cell.angle_alpha   90.00
_cell.angle_beta   90.00
_cell.angle_gamma   90.00
#
_symmetry.space_group_name_H-M   'P 1'
#
loop_
_entity.id
_entity.type
_entity.pdbx_description
1 polymer ?
#
loop_
_entity_poly.entity_id
_entity_poly.type
_entity_poly.pdbx_seq_one_letter_code
_entity_poly.pdbx_strand_id
1 'polypeptide(L)'
;MIEFTASARQRLEDYLGELRRVLGECPTLDPIEVERDVQDHIQSALSTTASPVDDGRLDEVLRSLGAPSDWVQDQRVPWFKRPPAEWWQGVRQTASEVTHKIAAGPESYRLPYLSLLTLTAGVCATFLFPAGILVALIALLAAFVLARAAIAAQGEQQISAGQMWLIAPALLLLYVPLAIGLVGWPIVTGMATFAETDQLRSVRQHELISRQATADAAILVLERRLAALQTQDVGQSDMSDVQKLTDELARIRDERQVQTARIEKLLEAGQIGGVQVTAGLIIAVTLLATGFWWLAVGVALWWHPGFFRSLFRPFIDAWTGRGGLILAGLGGLLLVGGLAVIA
;
A
#
# COMPACT_ATOMS: atom_id res chain seq x y z
N MET A 1 -26.35 24.56 60.92
CA MET A 1 -25.90 23.18 60.68
C MET A 1 -27.15 22.39 60.33
N ILE A 2 -27.21 21.78 59.14
CA ILE A 2 -28.42 21.09 58.68
C ILE A 2 -28.55 19.78 59.47
N GLU A 3 -29.69 19.55 60.10
CA GLU A 3 -29.95 18.28 60.78
C GLU A 3 -30.50 17.29 59.75
N PHE A 4 -29.82 16.16 59.63
CA PHE A 4 -30.26 15.04 58.81
C PHE A 4 -31.00 14.03 59.69
N THR A 5 -32.01 13.39 59.13
CA THR A 5 -32.52 12.13 59.70
C THR A 5 -31.40 11.09 59.76
N ALA A 6 -31.53 10.09 60.64
CA ALA A 6 -30.48 9.07 60.82
C ALA A 6 -30.21 8.29 59.52
N SER A 7 -31.27 8.01 58.73
CA SER A 7 -31.16 7.36 57.43
C SER A 7 -30.47 8.24 56.38
N ALA A 8 -30.81 9.53 56.31
CA ALA A 8 -30.20 10.46 55.36
C ALA A 8 -28.71 10.67 55.67
N ARG A 9 -28.34 10.74 56.95
CA ARG A 9 -26.92 10.80 57.34
C ARG A 9 -26.15 9.56 56.86
N GLN A 10 -26.69 8.36 57.09
CA GLN A 10 -26.05 7.12 56.62
C GLN A 10 -25.88 7.13 55.09
N ARG A 11 -26.93 7.55 54.36
CA ARG A 11 -26.91 7.62 52.89
C ARG A 11 -25.83 8.57 52.35
N LEU A 12 -25.66 9.72 53.00
CA LEU A 12 -24.60 10.67 52.66
C LEU A 12 -23.21 10.09 52.93
N GLU A 13 -23.01 9.44 54.08
CA GLU A 13 -21.75 8.80 54.43
C GLU A 13 -21.37 7.68 53.44
N ASP A 14 -22.35 6.88 53.00
CA ASP A 14 -22.16 5.84 51.99
C ASP A 14 -21.72 6.46 50.64
N TYR A 15 -22.38 7.54 50.21
CA TYR A 15 -22.03 8.26 48.97
C TYR A 15 -20.61 8.83 49.03
N LEU A 16 -20.23 9.48 50.14
CA LEU A 16 -18.89 10.02 50.33
C LEU A 16 -17.83 8.93 50.46
N GLY A 17 -18.17 7.78 51.06
CA GLY A 17 -17.30 6.61 51.10
C GLY A 17 -16.97 6.08 49.72
N GLU A 18 -17.98 5.96 48.85
CA GLU A 18 -17.78 5.54 47.45
C GLU A 18 -17.00 6.58 46.64
N LEU A 19 -17.27 7.88 46.85
CA LEU A 19 -16.52 8.97 46.23
C LEU A 19 -15.03 8.89 46.58
N ARG A 20 -14.67 8.73 47.87
CA ARG A 20 -13.27 8.57 48.30
C ARG A 20 -12.62 7.34 47.66
N ARG A 21 -13.35 6.23 47.58
CA ARG A 21 -12.86 4.99 46.97
C ARG A 21 -12.51 5.20 45.49
N VAL A 22 -13.41 5.83 44.74
CA VAL A 22 -13.24 6.11 43.31
C VAL A 22 -12.14 7.16 43.07
N LEU A 23 -12.10 8.23 43.85
CA LEU A 23 -11.06 9.26 43.73
C LEU A 23 -9.68 8.79 44.20
N GLY A 24 -9.61 7.83 45.12
CA GLY A 24 -8.35 7.23 45.55
C GLY A 24 -7.58 6.52 44.43
N GLU A 25 -8.26 6.16 43.33
CA GLU A 25 -7.65 5.59 42.13
C GLU A 25 -7.11 6.67 41.17
N CYS A 26 -7.40 7.96 41.42
CA CYS A 26 -7.04 9.09 40.57
C CYS A 26 -5.94 9.96 41.21
N PRO A 27 -4.66 9.80 40.83
CA PRO A 27 -3.55 10.52 41.47
C PRO A 27 -3.51 12.02 41.15
N THR A 28 -4.31 12.50 40.20
CA THR A 28 -4.33 13.90 39.77
C THR A 28 -5.32 14.78 40.54
N LEU A 29 -6.20 14.18 41.35
CA LEU A 29 -7.21 14.88 42.12
C LEU A 29 -6.94 14.66 43.60
N ASP A 30 -7.04 15.73 44.40
CA ASP A 30 -7.02 15.60 45.86
C ASP A 30 -8.42 15.15 46.32
N PRO A 31 -8.58 13.91 46.85
CA PRO A 31 -9.88 13.40 47.27
C PRO A 31 -10.50 14.24 48.39
N ILE A 32 -9.69 14.91 49.21
CA ILE A 32 -10.17 15.73 50.33
C ILE A 32 -10.79 17.03 49.81
N GLU A 33 -10.19 17.64 48.79
CA GLU A 33 -10.69 18.87 48.19
C GLU A 33 -12.05 18.61 47.51
N VAL A 34 -12.14 17.55 46.70
CA VAL A 34 -13.38 17.19 46.01
C VAL A 34 -14.48 16.79 47.01
N GLU A 35 -14.16 16.04 48.06
CA GLU A 35 -15.12 15.73 49.13
C GLU A 35 -15.66 16.99 49.81
N ARG A 36 -14.78 17.96 50.11
CA ARG A 36 -15.19 19.23 50.71
C ARG A 36 -16.12 20.00 49.77
N ASP A 37 -15.78 20.11 48.49
CA ASP A 37 -16.59 20.83 47.51
C ASP A 37 -17.97 20.18 47.31
N VAL A 38 -18.05 18.84 47.37
CA VAL A 38 -19.31 18.09 47.35
C VAL A 38 -20.14 18.37 48.60
N GLN A 39 -19.53 18.35 49.78
CA GLN A 39 -20.22 18.66 51.03
C GLN A 39 -20.75 20.11 51.03
N ASP A 40 -19.94 21.06 50.57
CA ASP A 40 -20.31 22.47 50.45
C ASP A 40 -21.48 22.65 49.47
N HIS A 41 -21.46 21.93 48.34
CA HIS A 41 -22.58 21.92 47.38
C HIS A 41 -23.87 21.39 48.01
N ILE A 42 -23.81 20.24 48.72
CA ILE A 42 -24.97 19.63 49.38
C ILE A 42 -25.52 20.57 50.46
N GLN A 43 -24.65 21.19 51.26
CA GLN A 43 -25.04 22.13 52.29
C GLN A 43 -25.70 23.38 51.69
N SER A 44 -25.18 23.89 50.57
CA SER A 44 -25.77 25.01 49.84
C SER A 44 -27.14 24.66 49.27
N ALA A 45 -27.26 23.51 48.59
CA ALA A 45 -28.48 23.04 47.95
C ALA A 45 -29.63 22.80 48.96
N LEU A 46 -29.30 22.32 50.17
CA LEU A 46 -30.27 21.99 51.20
C LEU A 46 -30.53 23.13 52.21
N SER A 47 -29.84 24.26 52.08
CA SER A 47 -29.91 25.37 53.04
C SER A 47 -31.31 25.98 53.25
N THR A 48 -32.20 25.85 52.25
CA THR A 48 -33.57 26.38 52.28
C THR A 48 -34.62 25.35 52.68
N THR A 49 -34.22 24.09 52.89
CA THR A 49 -35.13 22.98 53.21
C THR A 49 -35.43 22.96 54.71
N ALA A 50 -36.68 22.68 55.08
CA ALA A 50 -37.07 22.56 56.48
C ALA A 50 -36.33 21.40 57.16
N SER A 51 -35.83 21.65 58.37
CA SER A 51 -35.12 20.66 59.19
C SER A 51 -36.11 19.78 59.98
N PRO A 52 -35.86 18.46 60.14
CA PRO A 52 -34.74 17.67 59.62
C PRO A 52 -34.92 17.22 58.16
N VAL A 53 -33.82 17.10 57.42
CA VAL A 53 -33.81 16.66 56.02
C VAL A 53 -34.01 15.13 55.92
N ASP A 54 -34.97 14.72 55.08
CA ASP A 54 -35.30 13.34 54.81
C ASP A 54 -34.49 12.74 53.65
N ASP A 55 -34.57 11.41 53.48
CA ASP A 55 -33.87 10.68 52.43
C ASP A 55 -34.26 11.16 51.03
N GLY A 56 -35.54 11.49 50.84
CA GLY A 56 -36.09 11.88 49.55
C GLY A 56 -35.47 13.15 48.98
N ARG A 57 -35.26 14.18 49.81
CA ARG A 57 -34.58 15.40 49.37
C ARG A 57 -33.08 15.24 49.21
N LEU A 58 -32.42 14.45 50.07
CA LEU A 58 -31.01 14.16 49.88
C LEU A 58 -30.77 13.41 48.56
N ASP A 59 -31.57 12.39 48.26
CA ASP A 59 -31.43 11.60 47.04
C ASP A 59 -31.63 12.42 45.75
N GLU A 60 -32.44 13.48 45.79
CA GLU A 60 -32.60 14.39 44.65
C GLU A 60 -31.33 15.21 44.39
N VAL A 61 -30.69 15.71 45.45
CA VAL A 61 -29.41 16.42 45.35
C VAL A 61 -28.31 15.46 44.90
N LEU A 62 -28.22 14.26 45.48
CA LEU A 62 -27.25 13.24 45.06
C LEU A 62 -27.47 12.81 43.60
N ARG A 63 -28.72 12.71 43.13
CA ARG A 63 -29.03 12.42 41.73
C ARG A 63 -28.57 13.53 40.78
N SER A 64 -28.62 14.79 41.23
CA SER A 64 -28.11 15.92 40.45
C SER A 64 -26.58 15.95 40.34
N LEU A 65 -25.89 15.43 41.36
CA LEU A 65 -24.43 15.26 41.37
C LEU A 65 -23.97 14.08 40.49
N GLY A 66 -24.83 13.07 40.25
CA GLY A 66 -24.49 11.86 39.49
C GLY A 66 -23.84 10.79 40.36
N ALA A 67 -23.57 9.60 39.79
CA ALA A 67 -22.90 8.55 40.55
C ALA A 67 -21.41 8.87 40.70
N PRO A 68 -20.77 8.61 41.86
CA PRO A 68 -19.34 8.88 42.03
C PRO A 68 -18.45 8.17 40.98
N SER A 69 -18.89 7.02 40.47
CA SER A 69 -18.23 6.30 39.37
C SER A 69 -18.17 7.08 38.06
N ASP A 70 -19.11 8.00 37.82
CA ASP A 70 -19.20 8.77 36.59
C ASP A 70 -18.27 10.00 36.60
N TRP A 71 -17.76 10.37 37.78
CA TRP A 71 -16.91 11.55 37.98
C TRP A 71 -15.49 11.31 37.48
N VAL A 72 -15.05 10.05 37.54
CA VAL A 72 -13.83 9.59 36.88
C VAL A 72 -14.20 9.24 35.45
N GLN A 73 -14.42 10.26 34.63
CA GLN A 73 -14.60 10.08 33.20
C GLN A 73 -13.36 9.41 32.61
N ASP A 74 -13.46 8.10 32.41
CA ASP A 74 -12.65 7.25 31.54
C ASP A 74 -11.19 7.73 31.39
N GLN A 75 -10.53 7.99 32.53
CA GLN A 75 -9.10 8.27 32.56
C GLN A 75 -8.35 6.96 32.33
N ARG A 76 -8.40 6.55 31.07
CA ARG A 76 -7.36 5.90 30.29
C ARG A 76 -6.74 4.72 31.02
N VAL A 77 -7.48 3.61 31.02
CA VAL A 77 -6.86 2.31 30.77
C VAL A 77 -5.80 2.53 29.68
N PRO A 78 -4.51 2.26 29.95
CA PRO A 78 -3.45 2.55 29.00
C PRO A 78 -3.82 1.99 27.63
N TRP A 79 -3.66 2.77 26.57
CA TRP A 79 -4.19 2.45 25.23
C TRP A 79 -3.79 1.05 24.74
N PHE A 80 -2.67 0.51 25.22
CA PHE A 80 -2.18 -0.84 24.93
C PHE A 80 -2.92 -1.99 25.63
N LYS A 81 -3.74 -1.70 26.64
CA LYS A 81 -4.60 -2.67 27.33
C LYS A 81 -6.03 -2.70 26.76
N ARG A 82 -6.38 -1.75 25.89
CA ARG A 82 -7.68 -1.74 25.19
C ARG A 82 -7.61 -2.70 23.99
N PRO A 83 -8.72 -3.37 23.64
CA PRO A 83 -8.76 -4.18 22.43
C PRO A 83 -8.48 -3.32 21.18
N PRO A 84 -7.89 -3.90 20.11
CA PRO A 84 -7.47 -3.14 18.92
C PRO A 84 -8.58 -2.32 18.26
N ALA A 85 -9.83 -2.75 18.36
CA ALA A 85 -10.99 -2.03 17.82
C ALA A 85 -11.23 -0.68 18.53
N GLU A 86 -11.08 -0.65 19.85
CA GLU A 86 -11.23 0.57 20.66
C GLU A 86 -10.04 1.50 20.51
N TRP A 87 -8.83 0.94 20.30
CA TRP A 87 -7.65 1.73 19.98
C TRP A 87 -7.85 2.58 18.72
N TRP A 88 -8.40 1.99 17.66
CA TRP A 88 -8.69 2.72 16.43
C TRP A 88 -9.71 3.84 16.63
N GLN A 89 -10.72 3.63 17.48
CA GLN A 89 -11.69 4.68 17.81
C GLN A 89 -11.03 5.82 18.60
N GLY A 90 -10.19 5.50 19.59
CA GLY A 90 -9.47 6.50 20.38
C GLY A 90 -8.46 7.31 19.55
N VAL A 91 -7.73 6.66 18.63
CA VAL A 91 -6.85 7.35 17.68
C VAL A 91 -7.66 8.28 16.78
N ARG A 92 -8.82 7.83 16.28
CA ARG A 92 -9.68 8.64 15.43
C ARG A 92 -10.26 9.85 16.18
N GLN A 93 -10.69 9.68 17.42
CA GLN A 93 -11.19 10.76 18.28
C GLN A 93 -10.06 11.76 18.60
N THR A 94 -8.91 11.28 19.07
CA THR A 94 -7.76 12.14 19.39
C THR A 94 -7.27 12.90 18.15
N ALA A 95 -7.19 12.22 17.00
CA ALA A 95 -6.86 12.86 15.74
C ALA A 95 -7.88 13.96 15.42
N SER A 96 -9.19 13.69 15.53
CA SER A 96 -10.22 14.70 15.27
C SER A 96 -10.12 15.89 16.23
N GLU A 97 -9.89 15.67 17.52
CA GLU A 97 -9.74 16.74 18.52
C GLU A 97 -8.50 17.59 18.29
N VAL A 98 -7.35 16.97 18.02
CA VAL A 98 -6.11 17.68 17.69
C VAL A 98 -6.27 18.45 16.38
N THR A 99 -6.92 17.85 15.37
CA THR A 99 -7.19 18.52 14.10
C THR A 99 -8.10 19.73 14.31
N HIS A 100 -9.16 19.60 15.11
CA HIS A 100 -10.04 20.71 15.47
C HIS A 100 -9.32 21.80 16.27
N LYS A 101 -8.48 21.44 17.25
CA LYS A 101 -7.70 22.42 18.04
C LYS A 101 -6.68 23.17 17.20
N ILE A 102 -6.04 22.49 16.23
CA ILE A 102 -5.11 23.13 15.30
C ILE A 102 -5.86 24.00 14.28
N ALA A 103 -7.04 23.56 13.82
CA ALA A 103 -7.86 24.26 12.83
C ALA A 103 -8.66 25.45 13.39
N ALA A 104 -9.09 25.40 14.65
CA ALA A 104 -9.86 26.47 15.32
C ALA A 104 -8.99 27.63 15.83
N GLY A 105 -7.67 27.56 15.64
CA GLY A 105 -6.79 28.71 15.86
C GLY A 105 -7.01 29.80 14.80
N PRO A 106 -6.69 31.06 15.09
CA PRO A 106 -6.82 32.19 14.15
C PRO A 106 -5.97 32.04 12.87
N GLU A 107 -5.16 30.98 12.76
CA GLU A 107 -4.24 30.72 11.66
C GLU A 107 -4.59 29.40 10.96
N SER A 108 -5.47 29.49 9.96
CA SER A 108 -5.87 28.36 9.11
C SER A 108 -4.71 27.70 8.34
N TYR A 109 -3.50 28.27 8.37
CA TYR A 109 -2.33 27.79 7.62
C TYR A 109 -1.45 26.75 8.33
N ARG A 110 -1.71 26.43 9.61
CA ARG A 110 -0.82 25.54 10.40
C ARG A 110 -0.62 24.14 9.80
N LEU A 111 -1.71 23.46 9.43
CA LEU A 111 -1.63 22.12 8.83
C LEU A 111 -0.96 22.13 7.43
N PRO A 112 -1.30 23.06 6.51
CA PRO A 112 -0.54 23.23 5.27
C PRO A 112 0.97 23.42 5.48
N TYR A 113 1.38 24.27 6.44
CA TYR A 113 2.79 24.47 6.74
C TYR A 113 3.46 23.22 7.32
N LEU A 114 2.81 22.51 8.23
CA LEU A 114 3.33 21.27 8.79
C LEU A 114 3.50 20.19 7.71
N SER A 115 2.56 20.09 6.76
CA SER A 115 2.68 19.18 5.61
C SER A 115 3.95 19.49 4.80
N LEU A 116 4.14 20.74 4.40
CA LEU A 116 5.31 21.14 3.60
C LEU A 116 6.63 20.99 4.39
N LEU A 117 6.63 21.36 5.67
CA LEU A 117 7.80 21.25 6.55
C LEU A 117 8.20 19.79 6.74
N THR A 118 7.23 18.90 6.99
CA THR A 118 7.47 17.46 7.13
C THR A 118 8.05 16.88 5.85
N LEU A 119 7.48 17.25 4.69
CA LEU A 119 8.00 16.81 3.39
C LEU A 119 9.44 17.31 3.16
N THR A 120 9.70 18.58 3.40
CA THR A 120 11.03 19.20 3.25
C THR A 120 12.05 18.53 4.16
N ALA A 121 11.69 18.28 5.42
CA ALA A 121 12.54 17.57 6.38
C ALA A 121 12.87 16.15 5.91
N GLY A 122 11.89 15.42 5.35
CA GLY A 122 12.10 14.11 4.74
C GLY A 122 13.09 14.14 3.56
N VAL A 123 12.92 15.11 2.66
CA VAL A 123 13.84 15.30 1.52
C VAL A 123 15.26 15.61 2.03
N CYS A 124 15.41 16.53 2.98
CA CYS A 124 16.70 16.82 3.60
C CYS A 124 17.33 15.58 4.27
N ALA A 125 16.52 14.77 4.97
CA ALA A 125 16.98 13.54 5.61
C ALA A 125 17.56 12.53 4.61
N THR A 126 17.04 12.49 3.37
CA THR A 126 17.59 11.67 2.27
C THR A 126 19.06 11.95 2.01
N PHE A 127 19.48 13.21 2.12
CA PHE A 127 20.86 13.64 1.86
C PHE A 127 21.76 13.58 3.09
N LEU A 128 21.19 13.66 4.30
CA LEU A 128 21.95 13.72 5.55
C LEU A 128 22.24 12.35 6.17
N PHE A 129 21.41 11.33 5.90
CA PHE A 129 21.51 10.04 6.58
C PHE A 129 21.60 8.87 5.58
N PRO A 130 22.36 7.80 5.87
CA PRO A 130 22.41 6.60 5.03
C PRO A 130 21.05 5.91 4.87
N ALA A 131 20.22 5.93 5.93
CA ALA A 131 18.84 5.44 5.90
C ALA A 131 17.83 6.51 5.46
N GLY A 132 18.30 7.61 4.88
CA GLY A 132 17.52 8.80 4.58
C GLY A 132 16.32 8.53 3.66
N ILE A 133 16.42 7.57 2.73
CA ILE A 133 15.30 7.17 1.84
C ILE A 133 14.11 6.65 2.65
N LEU A 134 14.33 5.77 3.64
CA LEU A 134 13.25 5.23 4.45
C LEU A 134 12.58 6.34 5.29
N VAL A 135 13.40 7.24 5.86
CA VAL A 135 12.90 8.42 6.60
C VAL A 135 12.09 9.33 5.68
N ALA A 136 12.55 9.56 4.45
CA ALA A 136 11.85 10.36 3.46
C ALA A 136 10.50 9.75 3.06
N LEU A 137 10.41 8.42 2.94
CA LEU A 137 9.14 7.72 2.68
C LEU A 137 8.16 7.89 3.83
N ILE A 138 8.61 7.73 5.08
CA ILE A 138 7.78 7.94 6.27
C ILE A 138 7.31 9.40 6.34
N ALA A 139 8.21 10.35 6.10
CA ALA A 139 7.91 11.77 6.08
C ALA A 139 6.93 12.15 4.95
N LEU A 140 7.07 11.56 3.76
CA LEU A 140 6.12 11.74 2.64
C LEU A 140 4.72 11.25 3.04
N LEU A 141 4.61 10.07 3.65
CA LEU A 141 3.33 9.55 4.13
C LEU A 141 2.72 10.44 5.23
N ALA A 142 3.53 10.90 6.17
CA ALA A 142 3.08 11.83 7.22
C ALA A 142 2.62 13.17 6.63
N ALA A 143 3.39 13.75 5.70
CA ALA A 143 3.02 14.97 4.98
C ALA A 143 1.71 14.79 4.20
N PHE A 144 1.54 13.66 3.53
CA PHE A 144 0.30 13.32 2.85
C PHE A 144 -0.91 13.27 3.80
N VAL A 145 -0.76 12.64 4.97
CA VAL A 145 -1.83 12.58 5.98
C VAL A 145 -2.17 13.99 6.50
N LEU A 146 -1.15 14.82 6.76
CA LEU A 146 -1.36 16.22 7.18
C LEU A 146 -2.05 17.05 6.10
N ALA A 147 -1.65 16.87 4.84
CA ALA A 147 -2.30 17.48 3.68
C ALA A 147 -3.79 17.13 3.60
N ARG A 148 -4.12 15.85 3.80
CA ARG A 148 -5.51 15.35 3.81
C ARG A 148 -6.30 15.86 5.02
N ALA A 149 -5.68 15.94 6.18
CA ALA A 149 -6.28 16.52 7.38
C ALA A 149 -6.59 18.01 7.20
N ALA A 150 -5.69 18.77 6.55
CA ALA A 150 -5.90 20.17 6.22
C ALA A 150 -7.15 20.37 5.34
N ILE A 151 -7.29 19.55 4.29
CA ILE A 151 -8.45 19.58 3.40
C ILE A 151 -9.74 19.22 4.15
N ALA A 152 -9.69 18.19 5.00
CA ALA A 152 -10.86 17.74 5.77
C ALA A 152 -11.32 18.79 6.80
N ALA A 153 -10.39 19.50 7.44
CA ALA A 153 -10.68 20.45 8.50
C ALA A 153 -11.30 21.78 8.01
N GLN A 154 -10.90 22.26 6.83
CA GLN A 154 -11.34 23.56 6.30
C GLN A 154 -12.67 23.49 5.54
N GLY A 155 -13.17 22.29 5.23
CA GLY A 155 -14.34 22.11 4.38
C GLY A 155 -14.06 22.47 2.91
N GLU A 156 -14.93 21.99 2.02
CA GLU A 156 -14.67 21.93 0.58
C GLU A 156 -14.54 23.30 -0.12
N GLN A 157 -15.10 24.36 0.47
CA GLN A 157 -15.24 25.66 -0.20
C GLN A 157 -14.30 26.76 0.32
N GLN A 158 -13.44 26.49 1.32
CA GLN A 158 -12.70 27.54 2.02
C GLN A 158 -11.17 27.49 1.86
N ILE A 159 -10.63 26.54 1.09
CA ILE A 159 -9.17 26.43 0.93
C ILE A 159 -8.67 27.54 -0.01
N SER A 160 -7.82 28.43 0.49
CA SER A 160 -7.24 29.50 -0.33
C SER A 160 -6.22 28.93 -1.33
N ALA A 161 -6.00 29.62 -2.45
CA ALA A 161 -5.00 29.21 -3.45
C ALA A 161 -3.59 29.07 -2.83
N GLY A 162 -3.24 29.92 -1.86
CA GLY A 162 -1.98 29.85 -1.14
C GLY A 162 -1.85 28.59 -0.28
N GLN A 163 -2.92 28.19 0.41
CA GLN A 163 -2.93 26.93 1.18
C GLN A 163 -2.81 25.72 0.27
N MET A 164 -3.47 25.76 -0.89
CA MET A 164 -3.38 24.69 -1.87
C MET A 164 -1.94 24.48 -2.35
N TRP A 165 -1.19 25.56 -2.53
CA TRP A 165 0.20 25.51 -2.97
C TRP A 165 1.12 24.80 -1.96
N LEU A 166 0.83 24.92 -0.66
CA LEU A 166 1.59 24.26 0.41
C LEU A 166 1.27 22.76 0.53
N ILE A 167 0.03 22.36 0.23
CA ILE A 167 -0.47 20.98 0.35
C ILE A 167 -0.16 20.16 -0.91
N ALA A 168 -0.27 20.78 -2.09
CA ALA A 168 -0.19 20.10 -3.38
C ALA A 168 1.07 19.24 -3.59
N PRO A 169 2.30 19.64 -3.20
CA PRO A 169 3.49 18.83 -3.41
C PRO A 169 3.40 17.45 -2.75
N ALA A 170 2.92 17.37 -1.51
CA ALA A 170 2.78 16.10 -0.80
C ALA A 170 1.72 15.18 -1.45
N LEU A 171 0.61 15.76 -1.90
CA LEU A 171 -0.42 15.02 -2.63
C LEU A 171 0.08 14.52 -3.98
N LEU A 172 0.72 15.37 -4.78
CA LEU A 172 1.22 15.02 -6.11
C LEU A 172 2.32 13.96 -6.05
N LEU A 173 3.26 14.08 -5.10
CA LEU A 173 4.33 13.10 -4.92
C LEU A 173 3.80 11.70 -4.57
N LEU A 174 2.64 11.59 -3.92
CA LEU A 174 2.02 10.28 -3.67
C LEU A 174 1.11 9.86 -4.83
N TYR A 175 0.26 10.76 -5.32
CA TYR A 175 -0.73 10.43 -6.35
C TYR A 175 -0.13 10.16 -7.72
N VAL A 176 0.92 10.86 -8.13
CA VAL A 176 1.52 10.65 -9.47
C VAL A 176 2.13 9.24 -9.58
N PRO A 177 3.00 8.78 -8.66
CA PRO A 177 3.49 7.40 -8.70
C PRO A 177 2.38 6.37 -8.52
N LEU A 178 1.40 6.64 -7.65
CA LEU A 178 0.25 5.75 -7.49
C LEU A 178 -0.55 5.63 -8.79
N ALA A 179 -0.80 6.75 -9.47
CA ALA A 179 -1.50 6.78 -10.75
C ALA A 179 -0.66 6.10 -11.84
N ILE A 180 0.64 6.39 -11.95
CA ILE A 180 1.55 5.72 -12.89
C ILE A 180 1.59 4.21 -12.62
N GLY A 181 1.64 3.79 -11.35
CA GLY A 181 1.57 2.39 -10.97
C GLY A 181 0.23 1.78 -11.39
N LEU A 182 -0.88 2.39 -10.99
CA LEU A 182 -2.23 1.91 -11.31
C LEU A 182 -2.45 1.80 -12.83
N VAL A 183 -1.99 2.76 -13.61
CA VAL A 183 -2.15 2.83 -15.07
C VAL A 183 -1.14 1.95 -15.80
N GLY A 184 0.11 1.95 -15.33
CA GLY A 184 1.25 1.39 -16.03
C GLY A 184 1.56 -0.05 -15.68
N TRP A 185 1.09 -0.59 -14.55
CA TRP A 185 1.44 -1.97 -14.14
C TRP A 185 1.14 -3.05 -15.19
N PRO A 186 0.03 -3.01 -15.97
CA PRO A 186 -0.24 -4.02 -16.99
C PRO A 186 0.76 -3.94 -18.14
N ILE A 187 1.23 -2.73 -18.47
CA ILE A 187 2.25 -2.51 -19.51
C ILE A 187 3.61 -3.00 -19.02
N VAL A 188 3.98 -2.66 -17.78
CA VAL A 188 5.25 -3.08 -17.19
C VAL A 188 5.33 -4.61 -17.09
N THR A 189 4.25 -5.28 -16.69
CA THR A 189 4.21 -6.75 -16.64
C THR A 189 4.25 -7.39 -18.02
N GLY A 190 3.53 -6.84 -19.01
CA GLY A 190 3.62 -7.26 -20.40
C GLY A 190 5.05 -7.14 -20.95
N MET A 191 5.73 -6.02 -20.69
CA MET A 191 7.12 -5.81 -21.11
C MET A 191 8.12 -6.72 -20.38
N ALA A 192 7.94 -6.94 -19.08
CA ALA A 192 8.82 -7.80 -18.30
C ALA A 192 8.76 -9.26 -18.79
N THR A 193 7.55 -9.78 -19.03
CA THR A 193 7.36 -11.12 -19.59
C THR A 193 7.94 -11.24 -21.00
N PHE A 194 7.79 -10.19 -21.83
CA PHE A 194 8.42 -10.16 -23.15
C PHE A 194 9.96 -10.22 -23.06
N ALA A 195 10.56 -9.38 -22.21
CA ALA A 195 12.02 -9.34 -22.04
C ALA A 195 12.59 -10.68 -21.55
N GLU A 196 11.91 -11.35 -20.62
CA GLU A 196 12.32 -12.68 -20.14
C GLU A 196 12.27 -13.73 -21.26
N THR A 197 11.22 -13.72 -22.09
CA THR A 197 11.12 -14.64 -23.22
C THR A 197 12.18 -14.39 -24.28
N ASP A 198 12.54 -13.14 -24.53
CA ASP A 198 13.59 -12.77 -25.47
C ASP A 198 14.98 -13.15 -24.95
N GLN A 199 15.23 -12.94 -23.66
CA GLN A 199 16.48 -13.36 -23.02
C GLN A 199 16.66 -14.89 -23.10
N LEU A 200 15.62 -15.67 -22.83
CA LEU A 200 15.69 -17.14 -22.97
C LEU A 200 15.95 -17.58 -24.41
N ARG A 201 15.44 -16.85 -25.41
CA ARG A 201 15.72 -17.13 -26.83
C ARG A 201 17.17 -16.85 -27.18
N SER A 202 17.70 -15.70 -26.78
CA SER A 202 19.08 -15.33 -27.07
C SER A 202 20.07 -16.33 -26.47
N VAL A 203 19.83 -16.81 -25.25
CA VAL A 203 20.65 -17.85 -24.59
C VAL A 203 20.60 -19.16 -25.36
N ARG A 204 19.41 -19.64 -25.73
CA ARG A 204 19.27 -20.88 -26.53
C ARG A 204 19.95 -20.76 -27.90
N GLN A 205 19.85 -19.61 -28.54
CA GLN A 205 20.49 -19.36 -29.83
C GLN A 205 22.02 -19.40 -29.72
N HIS A 206 22.60 -18.78 -28.69
CA HIS A 206 24.04 -18.87 -28.41
C HIS A 206 24.49 -20.31 -28.09
N GLU A 207 23.67 -21.07 -27.37
CA GLU A 207 23.96 -22.47 -27.08
C GLU A 207 23.98 -23.31 -28.37
N LEU A 208 23.05 -23.10 -29.30
CA LEU A 208 23.03 -23.80 -30.58
C LEU A 208 24.24 -23.44 -31.45
N ILE A 209 24.58 -22.15 -31.54
CA ILE A 209 25.75 -21.67 -32.31
C ILE A 209 27.05 -22.24 -31.72
N SER A 210 27.19 -22.28 -30.40
CA SER A 210 28.39 -22.83 -29.76
C SER A 210 28.50 -24.35 -29.92
N ARG A 211 27.38 -25.09 -29.85
CA ARG A 211 27.34 -26.52 -30.18
C ARG A 211 27.71 -26.80 -31.64
N GLN A 212 27.27 -25.95 -32.57
CA GLN A 212 27.62 -26.09 -33.98
C GLN A 212 29.11 -25.80 -34.22
N ALA A 213 29.65 -24.75 -33.61
CA ALA A 213 31.07 -24.40 -33.71
C ALA A 213 31.99 -25.51 -33.14
N THR A 214 31.58 -26.16 -32.04
CA THR A 214 32.34 -27.27 -31.45
C THR A 214 32.31 -28.53 -32.33
N ALA A 215 31.16 -28.84 -32.95
CA ALA A 215 31.05 -29.93 -33.91
C ALA A 215 31.94 -29.69 -35.15
N ASP A 216 31.93 -28.46 -35.69
CA ASP A 216 32.73 -28.07 -36.85
C ASP A 216 34.24 -28.17 -36.55
N ALA A 217 34.66 -27.76 -35.36
CA ALA A 217 36.05 -27.91 -34.90
C ALA A 217 36.46 -29.39 -34.77
N ALA A 218 35.57 -30.25 -34.25
CA ALA A 218 35.83 -31.69 -34.13
C ALA A 218 36.01 -32.36 -35.49
N ILE A 219 35.14 -32.04 -36.47
CA ILE A 219 35.26 -32.54 -37.85
C ILE A 219 36.61 -32.16 -38.45
N LEU A 220 37.01 -30.89 -38.31
CA LEU A 220 38.27 -30.39 -38.87
C LEU A 220 39.50 -31.06 -38.26
N VAL A 221 39.47 -31.37 -36.95
CA VAL A 221 40.55 -32.12 -36.29
C VAL A 221 40.64 -33.55 -36.81
N LEU A 222 39.49 -34.23 -36.97
CA LEU A 222 39.44 -35.60 -37.50
C LEU A 222 39.89 -35.65 -38.97
N GLU A 223 39.47 -34.70 -39.80
CA GLU A 223 39.89 -34.58 -41.20
C GLU A 223 41.41 -34.40 -41.31
N ARG A 224 42.01 -33.55 -40.46
CA ARG A 224 43.47 -33.38 -40.41
C ARG A 224 44.20 -34.64 -39.98
N ARG A 225 43.68 -35.35 -38.97
CA ARG A 225 44.29 -36.60 -38.48
C ARG A 225 44.22 -37.71 -39.53
N LEU A 226 43.10 -37.79 -40.24
CA LEU A 226 42.90 -38.74 -41.33
C LEU A 226 43.83 -38.42 -42.51
N ALA A 227 43.96 -37.15 -42.90
CA ALA A 227 44.90 -36.72 -43.94
C ALA A 227 46.36 -37.04 -43.57
N ALA A 228 46.75 -36.83 -42.31
CA ALA A 228 48.10 -37.17 -41.83
C ALA A 228 48.38 -38.68 -41.91
N LEU A 229 47.43 -39.52 -41.50
CA LEU A 229 47.56 -40.98 -41.61
C LEU A 229 47.63 -41.46 -43.07
N GLN A 230 46.88 -40.84 -43.99
CA GLN A 230 46.94 -41.18 -45.42
C GLN A 230 48.29 -40.84 -46.07
N THR A 231 49.00 -39.83 -45.57
CA THR A 231 50.34 -39.47 -46.07
C THR A 231 51.47 -40.34 -45.52
N GLN A 232 51.23 -41.06 -44.43
CA GLN A 232 52.18 -41.99 -43.85
C GLN A 232 51.99 -43.35 -44.54
N ASP A 233 53.08 -44.00 -44.99
CA ASP A 233 53.01 -45.30 -45.68
C ASP A 233 52.58 -46.39 -44.67
N VAL A 234 51.26 -46.59 -44.58
CA VAL A 234 50.56 -47.27 -43.48
C VAL A 234 50.70 -48.79 -43.60
N GLY A 235 51.42 -49.39 -42.66
CA GLY A 235 51.49 -50.85 -42.48
C GLY A 235 50.13 -51.42 -42.04
N GLN A 236 49.95 -52.74 -42.16
CA GLN A 236 48.66 -53.43 -41.97
C GLN A 236 47.95 -53.17 -40.61
N SER A 237 48.68 -52.73 -39.57
CA SER A 237 48.14 -52.33 -38.25
C SER A 237 47.42 -50.97 -38.27
N ASP A 238 47.80 -50.05 -39.16
CA ASP A 238 47.28 -48.68 -39.19
C ASP A 238 45.94 -48.58 -39.94
N MET A 239 45.57 -49.58 -40.75
CA MET A 239 44.29 -49.59 -41.46
C MET A 239 43.07 -49.68 -40.54
N SER A 240 43.19 -50.37 -39.39
CA SER A 240 42.14 -50.40 -38.37
C SER A 240 41.85 -49.00 -37.81
N ASP A 241 42.89 -48.18 -37.61
CA ASP A 241 42.74 -46.84 -37.05
C ASP A 241 42.20 -45.84 -38.06
N VAL A 242 42.58 -45.98 -39.34
CA VAL A 242 41.95 -45.25 -40.44
C VAL A 242 40.46 -45.56 -40.53
N GLN A 243 40.07 -46.84 -40.41
CA GLN A 243 38.67 -47.24 -40.48
C GLN A 243 37.86 -46.70 -39.29
N LYS A 244 38.39 -46.78 -38.06
CA LYS A 244 37.75 -46.17 -36.87
C LYS A 244 37.56 -44.66 -37.02
N LEU A 245 38.57 -43.93 -37.50
CA LEU A 245 38.46 -42.47 -37.70
C LEU A 245 37.47 -42.12 -38.81
N THR A 246 37.40 -42.94 -39.86
CA THR A 246 36.43 -42.75 -40.95
C THR A 246 35.00 -42.97 -40.44
N ASP A 247 34.77 -44.01 -39.64
CA ASP A 247 33.48 -44.31 -39.04
C ASP A 247 33.06 -43.21 -38.03
N GLU A 248 34.00 -42.72 -37.21
CA GLU A 248 33.76 -41.63 -36.26
C GLU A 248 33.43 -40.31 -36.97
N LEU A 249 34.15 -39.99 -38.06
CA LEU A 249 33.88 -38.81 -38.88
C LEU A 249 32.53 -38.90 -39.59
N ALA A 250 32.17 -40.07 -40.13
CA ALA A 250 30.86 -40.30 -40.73
C ALA A 250 29.74 -40.10 -39.70
N ARG A 251 29.90 -40.65 -38.49
CA ARG A 251 28.94 -40.48 -37.40
C ARG A 251 28.76 -39.01 -37.00
N ILE A 252 29.84 -38.25 -36.81
CA ILE A 252 29.76 -36.83 -36.43
C ILE A 252 29.13 -35.99 -37.55
N ARG A 253 29.43 -36.31 -38.82
CA ARG A 253 28.83 -35.62 -39.98
C ARG A 253 27.33 -35.90 -40.08
N ASP A 254 26.90 -37.14 -39.84
CA ASP A 254 25.48 -37.51 -39.79
C ASP A 254 24.76 -36.82 -38.62
N GLU A 255 25.34 -36.83 -37.41
CA GLU A 255 24.80 -36.11 -36.25
C GLU A 255 24.66 -34.60 -36.55
N ARG A 256 25.65 -34.00 -37.22
CA ARG A 256 25.60 -32.60 -37.67
C ARG A 256 24.47 -32.38 -38.67
N GLN A 257 24.34 -33.22 -39.69
CA GLN A 257 23.26 -33.09 -40.70
C GLN A 257 21.88 -33.19 -40.06
N VAL A 258 21.69 -34.12 -39.12
CA VAL A 258 20.44 -34.26 -38.36
C VAL A 258 20.19 -33.01 -37.51
N GLN A 259 21.21 -32.45 -36.86
CA GLN A 259 21.06 -31.22 -36.08
C GLN A 259 20.75 -30.01 -36.96
N THR A 260 21.43 -29.82 -38.10
CA THR A 260 21.16 -28.71 -39.02
C THR A 260 19.76 -28.82 -39.61
N ALA A 261 19.33 -30.02 -40.00
CA ALA A 261 17.96 -30.25 -40.48
C ALA A 261 16.92 -29.99 -39.38
N ARG A 262 17.25 -30.28 -38.11
CA ARG A 262 16.37 -29.97 -36.97
C ARG A 262 16.32 -28.46 -36.70
N ILE A 263 17.45 -27.76 -36.78
CA ILE A 263 17.52 -26.30 -36.64
C ILE A 263 16.77 -25.62 -37.77
N GLU A 264 16.95 -26.06 -39.02
CA GLU A 264 16.22 -25.56 -40.18
C GLU A 264 14.72 -25.79 -40.02
N LYS A 265 14.28 -27.00 -39.62
CA LYS A 265 12.87 -27.25 -39.28
C LYS A 265 12.36 -26.37 -38.14
N LEU A 266 13.17 -26.10 -37.11
CA LEU A 266 12.81 -25.22 -36.01
C LEU A 266 12.77 -23.74 -36.44
N LEU A 267 13.63 -23.34 -37.37
CA LEU A 267 13.66 -22.01 -37.95
C LEU A 267 12.50 -21.81 -38.92
N GLU A 268 12.17 -22.79 -39.75
CA GLU A 268 10.99 -22.76 -40.63
C GLU A 268 9.70 -22.77 -39.81
N ALA A 269 9.60 -23.64 -38.80
CA ALA A 269 8.47 -23.63 -37.86
C ALA A 269 8.40 -22.33 -37.05
N GLY A 270 9.57 -21.73 -36.73
CA GLY A 270 9.70 -20.49 -35.99
C GLY A 270 9.43 -19.23 -36.82
N GLN A 271 9.84 -19.19 -38.09
CA GLN A 271 9.69 -18.06 -39.01
C GLN A 271 8.30 -18.00 -39.64
N ILE A 272 7.64 -19.14 -39.86
CA ILE A 272 6.33 -19.19 -40.52
C ILE A 272 5.17 -19.14 -39.49
N GLY A 273 5.43 -19.43 -38.21
CA GLY A 273 4.41 -19.34 -37.15
C GLY A 273 4.92 -18.93 -35.78
N GLY A 274 6.06 -19.45 -35.30
CA GLY A 274 6.47 -19.30 -33.89
C GLY A 274 6.68 -17.86 -33.39
N VAL A 275 7.38 -17.00 -34.14
CA VAL A 275 7.67 -15.61 -33.70
C VAL A 275 6.43 -14.72 -33.79
N GLN A 276 5.63 -14.85 -34.85
CA GLN A 276 4.37 -14.11 -34.98
C GLN A 276 3.31 -14.60 -33.98
N VAL A 277 3.22 -15.90 -33.73
CA VAL A 277 2.28 -16.49 -32.76
C VAL A 277 2.68 -16.10 -31.33
N THR A 278 3.97 -16.10 -30.99
CA THR A 278 4.39 -15.69 -29.63
C THR A 278 4.29 -14.19 -29.42
N ALA A 279 4.68 -13.36 -30.40
CA ALA A 279 4.48 -11.92 -30.32
C ALA A 279 2.98 -11.58 -30.28
N GLY A 280 2.18 -12.21 -31.14
CA GLY A 280 0.72 -12.08 -31.17
C GLY A 280 0.08 -12.52 -29.85
N LEU A 281 0.51 -13.64 -29.28
CA LEU A 281 0.03 -14.12 -27.98
C LEU A 281 0.42 -13.15 -26.86
N ILE A 282 1.65 -12.64 -26.83
CA ILE A 282 2.08 -11.67 -25.81
C ILE A 282 1.28 -10.37 -25.96
N ILE A 283 1.09 -9.87 -27.18
CA ILE A 283 0.26 -8.69 -27.46
C ILE A 283 -1.18 -8.96 -27.01
N ALA A 284 -1.75 -10.11 -27.35
CA ALA A 284 -3.11 -10.48 -26.95
C ALA A 284 -3.25 -10.58 -25.43
N VAL A 285 -2.35 -11.28 -24.74
CA VAL A 285 -2.35 -11.40 -23.28
C VAL A 285 -2.21 -10.03 -22.62
N THR A 286 -1.33 -9.16 -23.16
CA THR A 286 -1.15 -7.80 -22.66
C THR A 286 -2.42 -6.96 -22.86
N LEU A 287 -3.03 -7.01 -24.04
CA LEU A 287 -4.29 -6.32 -24.35
C LEU A 287 -5.44 -6.83 -23.48
N LEU A 288 -5.53 -8.14 -23.26
CA LEU A 288 -6.54 -8.76 -22.42
C LEU A 288 -6.39 -8.37 -20.96
N ALA A 289 -5.16 -8.47 -20.42
CA ALA A 289 -4.87 -8.09 -19.04
C ALA A 289 -5.11 -6.59 -18.81
N THR A 290 -4.63 -5.76 -19.73
CA THR A 290 -4.82 -4.29 -19.68
C THR A 290 -6.29 -3.92 -19.84
N GLY A 291 -7.00 -4.54 -20.78
CA GLY A 291 -8.42 -4.33 -21.01
C GLY A 291 -9.28 -4.76 -19.82
N PHE A 292 -9.01 -5.93 -19.25
CA PHE A 292 -9.68 -6.42 -18.04
C PHE A 292 -9.46 -5.47 -16.85
N TRP A 293 -8.22 -5.04 -16.65
CA TRP A 293 -7.86 -4.10 -15.59
C TRP A 293 -8.62 -2.77 -15.72
N TRP A 294 -8.60 -2.16 -16.90
CA TRP A 294 -9.32 -0.91 -17.14
C TRP A 294 -10.83 -1.05 -17.07
N LEU A 295 -11.36 -2.20 -17.47
CA LEU A 295 -12.77 -2.52 -17.30
C LEU A 295 -13.13 -2.59 -15.81
N ALA A 296 -12.35 -3.31 -15.00
CA ALA A 296 -12.56 -3.40 -13.56
C ALA A 296 -12.44 -2.04 -12.86
N VAL A 297 -11.39 -1.27 -13.17
CA VAL A 297 -11.17 0.08 -12.62
C VAL A 297 -12.29 1.03 -13.06
N GLY A 298 -12.69 0.99 -14.33
CA GLY A 298 -13.78 1.81 -14.87
C GLY A 298 -15.13 1.51 -14.19
N VAL A 299 -15.45 0.23 -14.00
CA VAL A 299 -16.66 -0.20 -13.27
C VAL A 299 -16.62 0.24 -11.81
N ALA A 300 -15.48 0.10 -11.13
CA ALA A 300 -15.32 0.56 -9.75
C ALA A 300 -15.48 2.10 -9.63
N LEU A 301 -14.89 2.85 -10.57
CA LEU A 301 -15.02 4.31 -10.66
C LEU A 301 -16.46 4.76 -10.94
N TRP A 302 -17.20 3.98 -11.72
CA TRP A 302 -18.61 4.25 -12.01
C TRP A 302 -19.51 3.94 -10.81
N TRP A 303 -19.26 2.84 -10.09
CA TRP A 303 -20.06 2.42 -8.95
C TRP A 303 -19.85 3.30 -7.70
N HIS A 304 -18.60 3.72 -7.45
CA HIS A 304 -18.26 4.53 -6.28
C HIS A 304 -17.54 5.84 -6.64
N PRO A 305 -18.19 6.76 -7.38
CA PRO A 305 -17.56 8.01 -7.80
C PRO A 305 -17.20 8.91 -6.61
N GLY A 306 -17.98 8.84 -5.52
CA GLY A 306 -17.71 9.58 -4.28
C GLY A 306 -16.41 9.16 -3.60
N PHE A 307 -16.09 7.87 -3.59
CA PHE A 307 -14.85 7.36 -3.00
C PHE A 307 -13.63 7.93 -3.75
N PHE A 308 -13.60 7.82 -5.07
CA PHE A 308 -12.51 8.32 -5.89
C PHE A 308 -12.39 9.84 -5.88
N ARG A 309 -13.51 10.56 -5.92
CA ARG A 309 -13.54 12.01 -5.78
C ARG A 309 -12.97 12.43 -4.43
N SER A 310 -13.34 11.74 -3.36
CA SER A 310 -12.77 11.99 -2.04
C SER A 310 -11.26 11.72 -2.05
N LEU A 311 -10.80 10.64 -2.70
CA LEU A 311 -9.41 10.21 -2.68
C LEU A 311 -8.50 11.15 -3.48
N PHE A 312 -8.91 11.60 -4.67
CA PHE A 312 -8.07 12.41 -5.57
C PHE A 312 -8.36 13.92 -5.52
N ARG A 313 -9.16 14.38 -4.55
CA ARG A 313 -9.36 15.81 -4.31
C ARG A 313 -8.04 16.52 -3.98
N PRO A 314 -7.85 17.76 -4.50
CA PRO A 314 -8.80 18.59 -5.26
C PRO A 314 -8.79 18.37 -6.79
N PHE A 315 -7.93 17.49 -7.33
CA PHE A 315 -7.63 17.46 -8.76
C PHE A 315 -8.79 16.96 -9.64
N ILE A 316 -9.74 16.23 -9.05
CA ILE A 316 -10.77 15.47 -9.75
C ILE A 316 -12.18 15.95 -9.34
N ASP A 317 -12.34 17.24 -9.01
CA ASP A 317 -13.62 17.78 -8.55
C ASP A 317 -14.73 17.75 -9.60
N ALA A 318 -14.41 17.81 -10.90
CA ALA A 318 -15.41 17.73 -11.96
C ALA A 318 -15.78 16.28 -12.37
N TRP A 319 -15.22 15.26 -11.71
CA TRP A 319 -15.42 13.88 -12.13
C TRP A 319 -16.83 13.39 -11.84
N THR A 320 -17.47 12.91 -12.89
CA THR A 320 -18.78 12.27 -12.83
C THR A 320 -18.62 10.79 -13.06
N GLY A 321 -19.61 9.98 -12.64
CA GLY A 321 -19.61 8.53 -12.92
C GLY A 321 -19.49 8.19 -14.41
N ARG A 322 -19.79 9.14 -15.32
CA ARG A 322 -19.61 8.97 -16.77
C ARG A 322 -18.15 8.73 -17.16
N GLY A 323 -17.19 9.33 -16.46
CA GLY A 323 -15.77 9.08 -16.72
C GLY A 323 -15.39 7.61 -16.49
N GLY A 324 -15.94 6.99 -15.44
CA GLY A 324 -15.78 5.56 -15.16
C GLY A 324 -16.36 4.67 -16.26
N LEU A 325 -17.54 5.01 -16.80
CA LEU A 325 -18.14 4.29 -17.93
C LEU A 325 -17.29 4.38 -19.20
N ILE A 326 -16.74 5.56 -19.53
CA ILE A 326 -15.86 5.73 -20.70
C ILE A 326 -14.62 4.85 -20.53
N LEU A 327 -14.00 4.85 -19.34
CA LEU A 327 -12.87 3.98 -19.01
C LEU A 327 -13.21 2.50 -19.13
N ALA A 328 -14.37 2.09 -18.63
CA ALA A 328 -14.84 0.71 -18.75
C ALA A 328 -15.05 0.31 -20.22
N GLY A 329 -15.60 1.22 -21.03
CA GLY A 329 -15.76 1.03 -22.48
C GLY A 329 -14.43 0.87 -23.21
N LEU A 330 -13.43 1.70 -22.89
CA LEU A 330 -12.07 1.57 -23.43
C LEU A 330 -11.43 0.23 -23.04
N GLY A 331 -11.59 -0.20 -21.78
CA GLY A 331 -11.15 -1.51 -21.33
C GLY A 331 -11.83 -2.65 -22.09
N GLY A 332 -13.14 -2.54 -22.35
CA GLY A 332 -13.90 -3.47 -23.18
C GLY A 332 -13.39 -3.54 -24.62
N LEU A 333 -13.07 -2.40 -25.25
CA LEU A 333 -12.49 -2.37 -26.60
C LEU A 333 -11.12 -3.06 -26.66
N LEU A 334 -10.27 -2.85 -25.65
CA LEU A 334 -8.98 -3.54 -25.54
C LEU A 334 -9.15 -5.06 -25.39
N LEU A 335 -10.15 -5.51 -24.61
CA LEU A 335 -10.48 -6.93 -24.50
C LEU A 335 -10.89 -7.53 -25.85
N VAL A 336 -11.78 -6.86 -26.59
CA VAL A 336 -12.21 -7.30 -27.93
C VAL A 336 -11.02 -7.34 -28.89
N GLY A 337 -10.14 -6.33 -28.87
CA GLY A 337 -8.92 -6.31 -29.66
C GLY A 337 -7.97 -7.47 -29.32
N GLY A 338 -7.79 -7.76 -28.03
CA GLY A 338 -6.99 -8.90 -27.57
C GLY A 338 -7.56 -10.25 -28.03
N LEU A 339 -8.88 -10.43 -27.96
CA LEU A 339 -9.55 -11.63 -28.48
C LEU A 339 -9.42 -11.75 -30.00
N ALA A 340 -9.50 -10.64 -30.73
CA ALA A 340 -9.34 -10.62 -32.19
C ALA A 340 -7.91 -10.94 -32.65
N VAL A 341 -6.89 -10.73 -31.81
CA VAL A 341 -5.50 -11.16 -32.10
C VAL A 341 -5.32 -12.67 -31.91
N ILE A 342 -6.15 -13.30 -31.06
CA ILE A 342 -6.11 -14.75 -30.81
C ILE A 342 -6.93 -15.53 -31.85
N ALA A 343 -8.04 -14.96 -32.31
CA ALA A 343 -8.97 -15.56 -33.26
C ALA A 343 -8.42 -15.61 -34.69
#